data_AF-A0A418QZ99-F1
#
_entry.id   AF-A0A418QZ99-F1
#
_cell.length_a   1.000
_cell.length_b   1.000
_cell.length_c   1.000
_cell.angle_alpha   90.00
_cell.angle_beta   90.00
_cell.angle_gamma   90.00
#
_symmetry.space_group_name_H-M   'P 1'
#
loop_
_entity.id
_entity.type
_entity.pdbx_description
1 polymer ?
#
loop_
_entity_poly.entity_id
_entity_poly.type
_entity_poly.pdbx_seq_one_letter_code
_entity_poly.pdbx_strand_id
1 'polypeptide(L)'
;MKRFTSLLLLVAALVFASCNRTPKPLDPASAEAVKVQLNILRDTVAANWSEMLESDDAKLRDTRRLLRELTTQPGTDRARVAQLQYANDKLPKRRYTQQTMAESARIDAYDAAQDSLLRVVYALALPENREPAPIIRELTERIQTADVDLIAYRVHYDQSVTRFNNYLVVHAQELQQLGGTYAKLQPLPLFTIVE
;
A
#
# COMPACT_ATOMS: atom_id res chain seq x y z
N MET A 1 30.55 -26.11 61.09
CA MET A 1 29.25 -26.03 60.37
C MET A 1 28.49 -24.79 60.82
N LYS A 2 28.94 -23.61 60.41
CA LYS A 2 28.31 -22.29 60.59
C LYS A 2 28.79 -21.49 59.38
N ARG A 3 27.94 -20.61 58.80
CA ARG A 3 28.20 -19.71 57.65
C ARG A 3 27.62 -20.13 56.28
N PHE A 4 26.35 -20.54 56.20
CA PHE A 4 25.66 -20.54 54.89
C PHE A 4 24.17 -20.13 54.93
N THR A 5 23.61 -19.84 56.10
CA THR A 5 22.17 -19.54 56.24
C THR A 5 21.82 -18.04 56.21
N SER A 6 22.80 -17.14 56.18
CA SER A 6 22.53 -15.69 56.22
C SER A 6 22.53 -14.98 54.85
N LEU A 7 22.85 -15.69 53.75
CA LEU A 7 22.91 -15.07 52.41
C LEU A 7 21.61 -15.23 51.59
N LEU A 8 20.69 -16.11 52.01
CA LEU A 8 19.45 -16.39 51.29
C LEU A 8 18.27 -15.46 51.64
N LEU A 9 18.41 -14.65 52.70
CA LEU A 9 17.38 -13.71 53.15
C LEU A 9 17.56 -12.28 52.61
N LEU A 10 18.71 -11.95 51.98
CA LEU A 10 18.94 -10.61 51.42
C LEU A 10 18.61 -10.50 49.92
N VAL A 11 18.50 -11.62 49.19
CA VAL A 11 18.21 -11.62 47.74
C VAL A 11 16.70 -11.62 47.45
N ALA A 12 15.86 -12.03 48.41
CA ALA A 12 14.41 -12.04 48.25
C ALA A 12 13.74 -10.64 48.40
N ALA A 13 14.48 -9.63 48.88
CA ALA A 13 13.94 -8.28 49.09
C ALA A 13 14.10 -7.33 47.89
N LEU A 14 14.83 -7.72 46.83
CA LEU A 14 15.09 -6.86 45.67
C LEU A 14 14.19 -7.13 44.47
N VAL A 15 13.29 -8.12 44.53
CA VAL A 15 12.42 -8.49 43.38
C VAL A 15 11.07 -7.74 43.38
N PHE A 16 10.68 -7.09 44.49
CA PHE A 16 9.40 -6.35 44.55
C PHE A 16 9.50 -4.86 44.19
N ALA A 17 10.69 -4.35 43.85
CA ALA A 17 10.86 -2.97 43.36
C ALA A 17 10.68 -2.84 41.83
N SER A 18 10.28 -3.92 41.15
CA SER A 18 10.03 -3.91 39.71
C SER A 18 8.54 -3.78 39.41
N CYS A 19 8.20 -2.66 38.77
CA CYS A 19 6.97 -2.42 38.00
C CYS A 19 5.67 -2.16 38.79
N ASN A 20 5.62 -1.05 39.53
CA ASN A 20 4.37 -0.32 39.78
C ASN A 20 4.38 1.05 39.07
N ARG A 21 4.77 1.06 37.79
CA ARG A 21 4.56 2.23 36.91
C ARG A 21 3.17 2.10 36.30
N THR A 22 2.15 2.49 37.05
CA THR A 22 0.89 2.89 36.45
C THR A 22 1.20 4.01 35.45
N PRO A 23 0.95 3.83 34.14
CA PRO A 23 1.16 4.90 33.18
C PRO A 23 0.34 6.09 33.62
N LYS A 24 0.96 7.27 33.70
CA LYS A 24 0.19 8.50 33.93
C LYS A 24 -0.83 8.62 32.80
N PRO A 25 -2.11 8.91 33.10
CA PRO A 25 -3.08 9.16 32.04
C PRO A 25 -2.55 10.28 31.17
N LEU A 26 -2.40 9.99 29.88
CA LEU A 26 -2.03 11.00 28.89
C LEU A 26 -3.22 11.94 28.76
N ASP A 27 -2.96 13.24 28.87
CA ASP A 27 -3.93 14.24 28.45
C ASP A 27 -4.14 14.05 26.93
N PRO A 28 -5.37 13.77 26.47
CA PRO A 28 -5.65 13.56 25.05
C PRO A 28 -5.34 14.79 24.19
N ALA A 29 -5.18 15.98 24.78
CA ALA A 29 -4.74 17.20 24.11
C ALA A 29 -3.22 17.46 24.22
N SER A 30 -2.45 16.57 24.85
CA SER A 30 -0.99 16.72 24.95
C SER A 30 -0.30 16.51 23.60
N ALA A 31 0.85 17.16 23.41
CA ALA A 31 1.72 16.96 22.25
C ALA A 31 2.11 15.48 22.08
N GLU A 32 2.31 14.74 23.18
CA GLU A 32 2.58 13.31 23.17
C GLU A 32 1.39 12.48 22.66
N ALA A 33 0.16 12.80 23.07
CA ALA A 33 -1.04 12.13 22.55
C ALA A 33 -1.22 12.41 21.05
N VAL A 34 -1.02 13.67 20.63
CA VAL A 34 -1.03 14.08 19.22
C VAL A 34 -0.01 13.29 18.41
N LYS A 35 1.21 13.13 18.92
CA LYS A 35 2.27 12.35 18.28
C LYS A 35 1.86 10.89 18.06
N VAL A 36 1.27 10.24 19.07
CA VAL A 36 0.85 8.84 18.98
C VAL A 36 -0.23 8.68 17.92
N GLN A 37 -1.27 9.51 17.98
CA GLN A 37 -2.38 9.44 17.02
C GLN A 37 -1.92 9.75 15.59
N LEU A 38 -1.05 10.75 15.42
CA LEU A 38 -0.47 11.08 14.12
C LEU A 38 0.31 9.91 13.52
N ASN A 39 1.13 9.21 14.33
CA ASN A 39 1.87 8.05 13.86
C ASN A 39 0.91 6.93 13.41
N ILE A 40 -0.16 6.67 14.15
CA ILE A 40 -1.19 5.69 13.76
C ILE A 40 -1.81 6.07 12.40
N LEU A 41 -2.17 7.34 12.22
CA LEU A 41 -2.73 7.82 10.95
C LEU A 41 -1.75 7.68 9.79
N ARG A 42 -0.48 8.02 10.01
CA ARG A 42 0.58 7.86 9.00
C ARG A 42 0.80 6.39 8.63
N ASP A 43 0.84 5.51 9.61
CA ASP A 43 1.03 4.07 9.39
C ASP A 43 -0.18 3.47 8.65
N THR A 44 -1.39 3.98 8.92
CA THR A 44 -2.62 3.61 8.19
C THR A 44 -2.55 4.03 6.72
N VAL A 45 -2.12 5.26 6.45
CA VAL A 45 -1.92 5.74 5.07
C VAL A 45 -0.89 4.88 4.34
N ALA A 46 0.23 4.56 5.00
CA ALA A 46 1.29 3.74 4.43
C ALA A 46 0.79 2.32 4.11
N ALA A 47 -0.02 1.72 4.98
CA ALA A 47 -0.61 0.41 4.77
C ALA A 47 -1.54 0.40 3.54
N ASN A 48 -2.49 1.34 3.45
CA ASN A 48 -3.41 1.43 2.32
C ASN A 48 -2.68 1.69 0.99
N TRP A 49 -1.65 2.53 1.01
CA TRP A 49 -0.81 2.76 -0.16
C TRP A 49 -0.07 1.49 -0.59
N SER A 50 0.53 0.78 0.36
CA SER A 50 1.26 -0.46 0.09
C SER A 50 0.36 -1.55 -0.46
N GLU A 51 -0.84 -1.71 0.10
CA GLU A 51 -1.82 -2.70 -0.35
C GLU A 51 -2.26 -2.46 -1.80
N MET A 52 -2.52 -1.19 -2.15
CA MET A 52 -2.79 -0.79 -3.54
C MET A 52 -1.64 -1.16 -4.48
N LEU A 53 -0.40 -0.85 -4.10
CA LEU A 53 0.78 -1.18 -4.92
C LEU A 53 0.99 -2.68 -5.06
N GLU A 54 0.74 -3.45 -3.99
CA GLU A 54 0.86 -4.90 -4.02
C GLU A 54 -0.17 -5.54 -4.95
N SER A 55 -1.42 -5.06 -4.92
CA SER A 55 -2.47 -5.48 -5.84
C SER A 55 -2.09 -5.18 -7.30
N ASP A 56 -1.61 -3.97 -7.58
CA ASP A 56 -1.20 -3.62 -8.95
C ASP A 56 0.04 -4.42 -9.40
N ASP A 57 1.00 -4.68 -8.51
CA ASP A 57 2.13 -5.56 -8.81
C ASP A 57 1.69 -7.01 -9.07
N ALA A 58 0.68 -7.51 -8.35
CA ALA A 58 0.09 -8.81 -8.62
C ALA A 58 -0.58 -8.83 -10.00
N LYS A 59 -1.36 -7.80 -10.35
CA LYS A 59 -1.96 -7.62 -11.68
C LYS A 59 -0.90 -7.73 -12.78
N LEU A 60 0.20 -6.97 -12.67
CA LEU A 60 1.29 -7.01 -13.66
C LEU A 60 2.01 -8.36 -13.74
N ARG A 61 2.18 -9.08 -12.61
CA ARG A 61 2.76 -10.43 -12.60
C ARG A 61 1.84 -11.43 -13.29
N ASP A 62 0.54 -11.35 -13.04
CA ASP A 62 -0.46 -12.22 -13.66
C ASP A 62 -0.60 -11.92 -15.15
N THR A 63 -0.61 -10.65 -15.57
CA THR A 63 -0.55 -10.27 -16.99
C THR A 63 0.69 -10.84 -17.67
N ARG A 64 1.87 -10.76 -17.03
CA ARG A 64 3.08 -11.37 -17.58
C ARG A 64 2.96 -12.89 -17.69
N ARG A 65 2.34 -13.56 -16.72
CA ARG A 65 2.12 -15.01 -16.77
C ARG A 65 1.13 -15.37 -17.88
N LEU A 66 0.02 -14.66 -17.98
CA LEU A 66 -0.98 -14.84 -19.04
C LEU A 66 -0.35 -14.70 -20.43
N LEU A 67 0.47 -13.67 -20.65
CA LEU A 67 1.19 -13.49 -21.90
C LEU A 67 2.12 -14.68 -22.23
N ARG A 68 2.81 -15.26 -21.25
CA ARG A 68 3.60 -16.49 -21.46
C ARG A 68 2.70 -17.66 -21.86
N GLU A 69 1.59 -17.87 -21.17
CA GLU A 69 0.64 -18.95 -21.53
C GLU A 69 0.05 -18.77 -22.93
N LEU A 70 -0.17 -17.53 -23.37
CA LEU A 70 -0.64 -17.24 -24.73
C LEU A 70 0.35 -17.69 -25.81
N THR A 71 1.66 -17.68 -25.53
CA THR A 71 2.68 -18.15 -26.50
C THR A 71 2.60 -19.65 -26.81
N THR A 72 1.98 -20.42 -25.92
CA THR A 72 1.81 -21.88 -26.07
C THR A 72 0.53 -22.23 -26.84
N GLN A 73 -0.37 -21.26 -27.06
CA GLN A 73 -1.64 -21.51 -27.73
C GLN A 73 -1.46 -21.65 -29.26
N PRO A 74 -2.20 -22.56 -29.90
CA PRO A 74 -2.20 -22.69 -31.35
C PRO A 74 -2.68 -21.39 -32.03
N GLY A 75 -1.96 -20.97 -33.07
CA GLY A 75 -2.30 -19.81 -33.88
C GLY A 75 -1.90 -18.45 -33.29
N THR A 76 -1.24 -18.42 -32.13
CA THR A 76 -0.81 -17.15 -31.52
C THR A 76 0.34 -16.49 -32.30
N ASP A 77 0.17 -15.20 -32.59
CA ASP A 77 1.25 -14.34 -33.04
C ASP A 77 2.23 -14.06 -31.88
N ARG A 78 3.34 -14.80 -31.88
CA ARG A 78 4.38 -14.68 -30.85
C ARG A 78 5.09 -13.33 -30.86
N ALA A 79 5.21 -12.67 -32.02
CA ALA A 79 5.83 -11.36 -32.10
C ALA A 79 4.94 -10.30 -31.43
N ARG A 80 3.62 -10.37 -31.65
CA ARG A 80 2.65 -9.52 -30.96
C ARG A 80 2.65 -9.75 -29.46
N VAL A 81 2.69 -11.00 -29.00
CA VAL A 81 2.78 -11.31 -27.56
C VAL A 81 4.06 -10.77 -26.94
N ALA A 82 5.20 -10.88 -27.63
CA ALA A 82 6.47 -10.30 -27.14
C ALA A 82 6.41 -8.78 -27.00
N GLN A 83 5.74 -8.07 -27.93
CA GLN A 83 5.51 -6.63 -27.82
C GLN A 83 4.64 -6.26 -26.61
N LEU A 84 3.56 -7.02 -26.37
CA LEU A 84 2.69 -6.83 -25.19
C LEU A 84 3.44 -7.09 -23.89
N GLN A 85 4.32 -8.10 -23.86
CA GLN A 85 5.15 -8.38 -22.70
C GLN A 85 6.16 -7.27 -22.43
N TYR A 86 6.79 -6.74 -23.47
CA TYR A 86 7.64 -5.56 -23.34
C TYR A 86 6.88 -4.34 -22.82
N ALA A 87 5.65 -4.10 -23.30
CA ALA A 87 4.80 -3.02 -22.81
C ALA A 87 4.46 -3.20 -21.32
N ASN A 88 4.06 -4.41 -20.90
CA ASN A 88 3.81 -4.75 -19.50
C ASN A 88 5.03 -4.49 -18.61
N ASP A 89 6.22 -4.88 -19.07
CA ASP A 89 7.47 -4.72 -18.31
C ASP A 89 7.92 -3.25 -18.16
N LYS A 90 7.35 -2.33 -18.95
CA LYS A 90 7.59 -0.89 -18.83
C LYS A 90 6.62 -0.18 -17.88
N LEU A 91 5.47 -0.78 -17.56
CA LEU A 91 4.45 -0.14 -16.71
C LEU A 91 4.98 0.26 -15.33
N PRO A 92 5.74 -0.57 -14.58
CA PRO A 92 6.26 -0.16 -13.27
C PRO A 92 7.09 1.14 -13.29
N LYS A 93 7.79 1.40 -14.40
CA LYS A 93 8.61 2.62 -14.56
C LYS A 93 7.80 3.87 -14.86
N ARG A 94 6.54 3.71 -15.26
CA ARG A 94 5.59 4.80 -15.55
C ARG A 94 4.66 5.10 -14.38
N ARG A 95 4.51 4.15 -13.44
CA ARG A 95 3.65 4.29 -12.27
C ARG A 95 4.05 5.52 -11.46
N TYR A 96 3.04 6.29 -11.05
CA TYR A 96 3.21 7.39 -10.13
C TYR A 96 3.61 6.89 -8.72
N THR A 97 4.21 7.77 -7.92
CA THR A 97 4.46 7.56 -6.49
C THR A 97 3.44 8.31 -5.64
N GLN A 98 3.47 8.09 -4.33
CA GLN A 98 2.62 8.80 -3.39
C GLN A 98 2.83 10.32 -3.45
N GLN A 99 4.01 10.79 -3.84
CA GLN A 99 4.26 12.22 -3.99
C GLN A 99 3.86 12.71 -5.38
N THR A 100 4.22 11.97 -6.44
CA THR A 100 3.96 12.43 -7.81
C THR A 100 2.51 12.27 -8.24
N MET A 101 1.68 11.54 -7.49
CA MET A 101 0.24 11.45 -7.76
C MET A 101 -0.49 12.79 -7.59
N ALA A 102 0.16 13.80 -6.97
CA ALA A 102 -0.32 15.18 -7.00
C ALA A 102 -0.46 15.71 -8.44
N GLU A 103 0.30 15.17 -9.40
CA GLU A 103 0.16 15.45 -10.82
C GLU A 103 -0.84 14.46 -11.45
N SER A 104 -2.14 14.81 -11.49
CA SER A 104 -3.21 13.94 -12.02
C SER A 104 -2.89 13.31 -13.37
N ALA A 105 -2.23 14.07 -14.27
CA ALA A 105 -1.82 13.58 -15.59
C ALA A 105 -0.92 12.32 -15.55
N ARG A 106 -0.19 12.08 -14.45
CA ARG A 106 0.60 10.85 -14.27
C ARG A 106 -0.28 9.64 -13.94
N ILE A 107 -1.37 9.86 -13.20
CA ILE A 107 -2.36 8.82 -12.91
C ILE A 107 -3.04 8.43 -14.23
N ASP A 108 -3.55 9.43 -14.96
CA ASP A 108 -4.23 9.22 -16.24
C ASP A 108 -3.33 8.51 -17.26
N ALA A 109 -2.06 8.94 -17.37
CA ALA A 109 -1.11 8.34 -18.29
C ALA A 109 -0.77 6.88 -17.93
N TYR A 110 -0.74 6.56 -16.63
CA TYR A 110 -0.51 5.19 -16.17
C TYR A 110 -1.73 4.30 -16.45
N ASP A 111 -2.92 4.75 -16.04
CA ASP A 111 -4.18 4.02 -16.18
C ASP A 111 -4.49 3.78 -17.66
N ALA A 112 -4.38 4.80 -18.51
CA ALA A 112 -4.58 4.67 -19.96
C ALA A 112 -3.61 3.68 -20.61
N ALA A 113 -2.37 3.58 -20.11
CA ALA A 113 -1.40 2.61 -20.59
C ALA A 113 -1.75 1.18 -20.15
N GLN A 114 -2.24 0.99 -18.92
CA GLN A 114 -2.74 -0.30 -18.45
C GLN A 114 -3.97 -0.74 -19.24
N ASP A 115 -4.99 0.12 -19.38
CA ASP A 115 -6.22 -0.15 -20.10
C ASP A 115 -5.96 -0.54 -21.56
N SER A 116 -5.08 0.22 -22.22
CA SER A 116 -4.72 -0.05 -23.61
C SER A 116 -4.03 -1.39 -23.77
N LEU A 117 -3.16 -1.77 -22.84
CA LEU A 117 -2.52 -3.08 -22.81
C LEU A 117 -3.56 -4.18 -22.57
N LEU A 118 -4.33 -4.09 -21.48
CA LEU A 118 -5.25 -5.13 -21.04
C LEU A 118 -6.35 -5.39 -22.06
N ARG A 119 -6.87 -4.36 -22.73
CA ARG A 119 -7.84 -4.51 -23.83
C ARG A 119 -7.30 -5.45 -24.93
N VAL A 120 -6.05 -5.28 -25.32
CA VAL A 120 -5.42 -6.14 -26.34
C VAL A 120 -5.12 -7.53 -25.80
N VAL A 121 -4.69 -7.64 -24.55
CA VAL A 121 -4.44 -8.94 -23.90
C VAL A 121 -5.72 -9.76 -23.80
N TYR A 122 -6.83 -9.17 -23.37
CA TYR A 122 -8.11 -9.85 -23.23
C TYR A 122 -8.68 -10.32 -24.57
N ALA A 123 -8.53 -9.53 -25.64
CA ALA A 123 -8.93 -9.95 -26.98
C ALA A 123 -8.16 -11.21 -27.46
N LEU A 124 -6.93 -11.43 -26.98
CA LEU A 124 -6.15 -12.64 -27.27
C LEU A 124 -6.50 -13.79 -26.32
N ALA A 125 -6.78 -13.48 -25.05
CA ALA A 125 -7.05 -14.45 -23.99
C ALA A 125 -8.46 -15.05 -24.05
N LEU A 126 -9.45 -14.26 -24.49
CA LEU A 126 -10.86 -14.62 -24.52
C LEU A 126 -11.41 -14.56 -25.96
N PRO A 127 -10.94 -15.44 -26.87
CA PRO A 127 -11.43 -15.46 -28.25
C PRO A 127 -12.89 -15.92 -28.32
N GLU A 128 -13.71 -15.26 -29.15
CA GLU A 128 -15.15 -15.56 -29.28
C GLU A 128 -15.46 -16.97 -29.82
N ASN A 129 -14.53 -17.56 -30.57
CA ASN A 129 -14.75 -18.78 -31.34
C ASN A 129 -14.22 -20.07 -30.67
N ARG A 130 -13.63 -19.98 -29.47
CA ARG A 130 -13.12 -21.14 -28.73
C ARG A 130 -13.06 -20.87 -27.24
N GLU A 131 -13.30 -21.91 -26.43
CA GLU A 131 -13.10 -21.82 -24.99
C GLU A 131 -11.60 -21.65 -24.68
N PRO A 132 -11.21 -20.68 -23.83
CA PRO A 132 -9.83 -20.54 -23.39
C PRO A 132 -9.34 -21.74 -22.57
N ALA A 133 -8.03 -21.98 -22.57
CA ALA A 133 -7.45 -22.95 -21.64
C ALA A 133 -7.74 -22.54 -20.18
N PRO A 134 -7.96 -23.49 -19.24
CA PRO A 134 -8.36 -23.16 -17.87
C PRO A 134 -7.44 -22.16 -17.17
N ILE A 135 -6.12 -22.27 -17.36
CA ILE A 135 -5.13 -21.35 -16.78
C ILE A 135 -5.22 -19.94 -17.36
N ILE A 136 -5.56 -19.80 -18.65
CA ILE A 136 -5.76 -18.51 -19.31
C ILE A 136 -6.99 -17.82 -18.73
N ARG A 137 -8.08 -18.58 -18.54
CA ARG A 137 -9.31 -18.08 -17.91
C ARG A 137 -9.05 -17.63 -16.47
N GLU A 138 -8.45 -18.47 -15.64
CA GLU A 138 -8.13 -18.16 -14.24
C GLU A 138 -7.27 -16.89 -14.11
N LEU A 139 -6.22 -16.76 -14.93
CA LEU A 139 -5.37 -15.57 -14.91
C LEU A 139 -6.13 -14.33 -15.39
N THR A 140 -6.98 -14.47 -16.40
CA THR A 140 -7.79 -13.35 -16.91
C THR A 140 -8.76 -12.86 -15.84
N GLU A 141 -9.46 -13.77 -15.14
CA GLU A 141 -10.36 -13.45 -14.04
C GLU A 141 -9.62 -12.73 -12.90
N ARG A 142 -8.45 -13.24 -12.49
CA ARG A 142 -7.65 -12.60 -11.43
C ARG A 142 -7.19 -11.18 -11.80
N ILE A 143 -6.80 -10.96 -13.07
CA ILE A 143 -6.41 -9.63 -13.55
C ILE A 143 -7.63 -8.69 -13.55
N GLN A 144 -8.79 -9.16 -14.02
CA GLN A 144 -10.03 -8.38 -14.03
C GLN A 144 -10.49 -8.01 -12.61
N THR A 145 -10.43 -8.93 -11.66
CA THR A 145 -10.74 -8.64 -10.25
C THR A 145 -9.81 -7.56 -9.70
N ALA A 146 -8.49 -7.70 -9.88
CA ALA A 146 -7.53 -6.70 -9.42
C ALA A 146 -7.76 -5.31 -10.07
N ASP A 147 -8.23 -5.27 -11.32
CA ASP A 147 -8.56 -4.04 -12.02
C ASP A 147 -9.80 -3.33 -11.45
N VAL A 148 -10.83 -4.10 -11.10
CA VAL A 148 -12.04 -3.60 -10.43
C VAL A 148 -11.71 -3.11 -9.01
N ASP A 149 -10.88 -3.85 -8.27
CA ASP A 149 -10.53 -3.54 -6.88
C ASP A 149 -9.69 -2.26 -6.75
N LEU A 150 -9.01 -1.82 -7.82
CA LEU A 150 -8.19 -0.60 -7.83
C LEU A 150 -8.96 0.62 -7.31
N ILE A 151 -10.24 0.76 -7.68
CA ILE A 151 -11.07 1.88 -7.24
C ILE A 151 -11.26 1.85 -5.73
N ALA A 152 -11.53 0.67 -5.15
CA ALA A 152 -11.69 0.53 -3.71
C ALA A 152 -10.40 0.89 -2.96
N TYR A 153 -9.24 0.43 -3.45
CA TYR A 153 -7.95 0.79 -2.88
C TYR A 153 -7.69 2.30 -2.89
N ARG A 154 -7.99 2.98 -4.00
CA ARG A 154 -7.87 4.44 -4.10
C ARG A 154 -8.78 5.16 -3.10
N VAL A 155 -10.01 4.69 -2.94
CA VAL A 155 -10.96 5.24 -1.94
C VAL A 155 -10.42 5.06 -0.51
N HIS A 156 -9.92 3.88 -0.16
CA HIS A 156 -9.36 3.64 1.18
C HIS A 156 -8.13 4.49 1.46
N TYR A 157 -7.26 4.65 0.46
CA TYR A 157 -6.14 5.58 0.52
C TYR A 157 -6.63 7.02 0.77
N ASP A 158 -7.53 7.53 -0.05
CA ASP A 158 -8.03 8.91 0.05
C ASP A 158 -8.70 9.18 1.41
N GLN A 159 -9.48 8.23 1.92
CA GLN A 159 -10.10 8.34 3.23
C GLN A 159 -9.04 8.44 4.35
N SER A 160 -7.97 7.63 4.28
CA SER A 160 -6.90 7.67 5.27
C SER A 160 -6.07 8.96 5.18
N VAL A 161 -5.76 9.42 3.97
CA VAL A 161 -5.04 10.67 3.72
C VAL A 161 -5.86 11.88 4.17
N THR A 162 -7.16 11.90 3.90
CA THR A 162 -8.06 12.97 4.37
C THR A 162 -8.00 13.10 5.90
N ARG A 163 -8.09 11.98 6.62
CA ARG A 163 -7.97 11.98 8.08
C ARG A 163 -6.61 12.48 8.55
N PHE A 164 -5.53 12.01 7.91
CA PHE A 164 -4.17 12.44 8.21
C PHE A 164 -3.98 13.95 7.98
N ASN A 165 -4.36 14.45 6.81
CA ASN A 165 -4.24 15.86 6.42
C ASN A 165 -5.06 16.77 7.34
N ASN A 166 -6.30 16.39 7.66
CA ASN A 166 -7.13 17.14 8.60
C ASN A 166 -6.48 17.17 10.00
N TYR A 167 -5.87 16.06 10.43
CA TYR A 167 -5.18 15.98 11.71
C TYR A 167 -3.95 16.92 11.78
N LEU A 168 -3.21 17.06 10.67
CA LEU A 168 -2.11 18.02 10.58
C LEU A 168 -2.58 19.46 10.77
N VAL A 169 -3.74 19.83 10.20
CA VAL A 169 -4.30 21.18 10.30
C VAL A 169 -4.80 21.46 11.71
N VAL A 170 -5.57 20.53 12.29
CA VAL A 170 -6.19 20.72 13.62
C VAL A 170 -5.13 20.82 14.72
N HIS A 171 -4.04 20.05 14.63
CA HIS A 171 -3.00 19.98 15.67
C HIS A 171 -1.68 20.66 15.28
N ALA A 172 -1.74 21.66 14.39
CA ALA A 172 -0.55 22.32 13.87
C ALA A 172 0.35 22.90 14.99
N GLN A 173 -0.25 23.44 16.07
CA GLN A 173 0.49 24.04 17.17
C GLN A 173 1.27 22.99 17.99
N GLU A 174 0.64 21.87 18.33
CA GLU A 174 1.23 20.77 19.06
C GLU A 174 2.33 20.10 18.22
N LEU A 175 2.09 19.92 16.91
CA LEU A 175 3.10 19.42 15.97
C LEU A 175 4.32 20.35 15.87
N GLN A 176 4.10 21.68 15.94
CA GLN A 176 5.18 22.65 15.99
C GLN A 176 6.00 22.54 17.29
N GLN A 177 5.33 22.31 18.44
CA GLN A 177 6.00 22.11 19.73
C GLN A 177 6.83 20.83 19.76
N LEU A 178 6.37 19.76 19.11
CA LEU A 178 7.15 18.51 18.95
C LEU A 178 8.44 18.72 18.13
N GLY A 179 8.47 19.73 17.25
CA GLY A 179 9.64 20.10 16.47
C GLY A 179 10.12 19.01 15.50
N GLY A 180 11.38 19.11 15.09
CA GLY A 180 12.06 18.08 14.28
C GLY A 180 11.34 17.77 12.97
N THR A 181 11.03 16.48 12.76
CA THR A 181 10.28 16.02 11.57
C THR A 181 8.79 16.33 11.65
N TYR A 182 8.22 16.44 12.86
CA TYR A 182 6.78 16.66 13.06
C TYR A 182 6.36 18.07 12.61
N ALA A 183 7.18 19.07 12.91
CA ALA A 183 6.96 20.45 12.47
C ALA A 183 7.11 20.67 10.94
N LYS A 184 7.58 19.66 10.20
CA LYS A 184 7.84 19.74 8.75
C LYS A 184 6.88 18.90 7.92
N LEU A 185 5.93 18.22 8.56
CA LEU A 185 4.98 17.37 7.85
C LEU A 185 4.12 18.22 6.90
N GLN A 186 3.93 17.70 5.71
CA GLN A 186 3.08 18.30 4.69
C GLN A 186 1.88 17.39 4.44
N PRO A 187 0.74 17.96 4.01
CA PRO A 187 -0.38 17.18 3.51
C PRO A 187 0.07 16.24 2.37
N LEU A 188 -0.50 15.04 2.35
CA LEU A 188 -0.31 14.08 1.28
C LEU A 188 -1.36 14.29 0.18
N PRO A 189 -1.03 14.02 -1.10
CA PRO A 189 -1.99 14.16 -2.18
C PRO A 189 -3.05 13.05 -2.14
N LEU A 190 -4.20 13.37 -2.73
CA LEU A 190 -5.36 12.51 -2.91
C LEU A 190 -5.47 12.07 -4.38
N PHE A 191 -6.13 10.94 -4.65
CA PHE A 191 -6.53 10.54 -6.00
C PHE A 191 -7.65 11.43 -6.52
N THR A 192 -8.60 11.76 -5.66
CA THR A 192 -9.69 12.67 -5.97
C THR A 192 -9.21 14.12 -5.94
N ILE A 193 -9.55 14.88 -6.99
CA ILE A 193 -9.40 16.33 -6.97
C ILE A 193 -10.55 16.86 -6.10
N VAL A 194 -10.21 17.38 -4.92
CA VAL A 194 -11.17 18.13 -4.10
C VAL A 194 -11.26 19.52 -4.72
N GLU A 195 -12.40 19.84 -5.34
CA GLU A 195 -12.70 21.19 -5.84
C GLU A 195 -12.86 22.21 -4.70
#